data_AF-B1G970-F1
#
_entry.id   AF-B1G970-F1
#
_cell.length_a   1.000
_cell.length_b   1.000
_cell.length_c   1.000
_cell.angle_alpha   90.00
_cell.angle_beta   90.00
_cell.angle_gamma   90.00
#
_symmetry.space_group_name_H-M   'P 1'
#
loop_
_entity.id
_entity.type
_entity.pdbx_description
1 polymer ?
#
loop_
_entity_poly.entity_id
_entity_poly.type
_entity_poly.pdbx_seq_one_letter_code
_entity_poly.pdbx_strand_id
1 'polypeptide(L)'
;MKLRFRDLNPEVVEAVAAAFAGIAAFDVKCSDVFDGAPADAIVSPTNSHGWMDGGIDLVYRYRFGPQIEQELQGLIANLPTKALAVGEALIVGTGYQDIPLMIAAPTMEVPSVVAHTDNAYLAFRAALRAVRHMDLQNVICPGLATMTGRMAPRESARQMRRAWDELMGRVPAQPVQ
;
A
#
# COMPACT_ATOMS: atom_id res chain seq x y z
N MET A 1 -12.06 10.60 -0.38
CA MET A 1 -11.28 9.34 -0.22
C MET A 1 -11.36 8.80 1.20
N LYS A 2 -11.66 7.51 1.32
CA LYS A 2 -11.56 6.66 2.51
C LYS A 2 -10.52 5.56 2.24
N LEU A 3 -9.63 5.32 3.19
CA LEU A 3 -8.62 4.27 3.12
C LEU A 3 -8.88 3.24 4.24
N ARG A 4 -8.98 1.97 3.85
CA ARG A 4 -9.17 0.83 4.75
C ARG A 4 -7.85 0.11 4.92
N PHE A 5 -7.23 0.24 6.09
CA PHE A 5 -6.03 -0.49 6.44
C PHE A 5 -6.41 -1.88 6.96
N ARG A 6 -5.82 -2.91 6.38
CA ARG A 6 -6.11 -4.32 6.69
C ARG A 6 -4.82 -5.11 6.76
N ASP A 7 -4.51 -5.68 7.91
CA ASP A 7 -3.34 -6.51 8.12
C ASP A 7 -3.68 -7.63 9.12
N LEU A 8 -3.01 -8.78 8.99
CA LEU A 8 -3.19 -9.93 9.88
C LEU A 8 -2.31 -9.85 11.12
N ASN A 9 -1.27 -9.01 11.11
CA ASN A 9 -0.37 -8.84 12.24
C ASN A 9 -0.94 -7.79 13.23
N PRO A 10 -1.35 -8.19 14.45
CA PRO A 10 -1.95 -7.27 15.42
C PRO A 10 -1.00 -6.15 15.85
N GLU A 11 0.32 -6.38 15.89
CA GLU A 11 1.30 -5.34 16.25
C GLU A 11 1.37 -4.24 15.18
N VAL A 12 1.26 -4.62 13.90
CA VAL A 12 1.20 -3.66 12.78
C VAL A 12 -0.08 -2.87 12.84
N VAL A 13 -1.21 -3.55 13.07
CA VAL A 13 -2.52 -2.91 13.18
C VAL A 13 -2.56 -1.92 14.34
N GLU A 14 -2.07 -2.31 15.51
CA GLU A 14 -2.02 -1.44 16.70
C GLU A 14 -1.16 -0.20 16.44
N ALA A 15 0.03 -0.37 15.85
CA ALA A 15 0.91 0.74 15.51
C ALA A 15 0.26 1.72 14.52
N VAL A 16 -0.41 1.20 13.49
CA VAL A 16 -1.11 2.03 12.50
C VAL A 16 -2.34 2.71 13.11
N ALA A 17 -3.12 2.01 13.92
CA ALA A 17 -4.27 2.59 14.63
C ALA A 17 -3.84 3.76 15.52
N ALA A 18 -2.74 3.61 16.27
CA ALA A 18 -2.18 4.68 17.08
C ALA A 18 -1.69 5.86 16.22
N ALA A 19 -0.96 5.58 15.13
CA ALA A 19 -0.42 6.62 14.25
C ALA A 19 -1.50 7.40 13.49
N PHE A 20 -2.65 6.79 13.20
CA PHE A 20 -3.77 7.39 12.45
C PHE A 20 -4.97 7.75 13.33
N ALA A 21 -4.82 7.74 14.66
CA ALA A 21 -5.85 8.18 15.59
C ALA A 21 -6.35 9.59 15.23
N GLY A 22 -7.68 9.75 15.16
CA GLY A 22 -8.35 11.00 14.80
C GLY A 22 -8.50 11.26 13.29
N ILE A 23 -7.97 10.39 12.42
CA ILE A 23 -8.15 10.53 10.97
C ILE A 23 -9.40 9.75 10.53
N ALA A 24 -10.55 10.44 10.45
CA ALA A 24 -11.84 9.82 10.11
C ALA A 24 -11.86 9.10 8.75
N ALA A 25 -11.01 9.53 7.81
CA ALA A 25 -10.88 8.91 6.50
C ALA A 25 -10.05 7.60 6.51
N PHE A 26 -9.47 7.21 7.65
CA PHE A 26 -8.56 6.06 7.77
C PHE A 26 -9.16 5.01 8.71
N ASP A 27 -9.66 3.92 8.15
CA ASP A 27 -10.33 2.82 8.87
C ASP A 27 -9.37 1.65 9.06
N VAL A 28 -9.02 1.33 10.30
CA VAL A 28 -8.00 0.32 10.65
C VAL A 28 -8.65 -0.91 11.26
N LYS A 29 -8.33 -2.10 10.73
CA LYS A 29 -8.84 -3.38 11.28
C LYS A 29 -7.82 -4.50 11.13
N CYS A 30 -7.70 -5.33 12.16
CA CYS A 30 -6.95 -6.58 12.13
C CYS A 30 -7.82 -7.65 11.46
N SER A 31 -7.60 -7.91 10.18
CA SER A 31 -8.39 -8.84 9.40
C SER A 31 -7.70 -9.17 8.08
N ASP A 32 -8.26 -10.12 7.34
CA ASP A 32 -7.87 -10.37 5.96
C ASP A 32 -7.96 -9.09 5.12
N VAL A 33 -7.04 -8.96 4.16
CA VAL A 33 -6.91 -7.78 3.31
C VAL A 33 -8.19 -7.50 2.51
N PHE A 34 -8.94 -8.55 2.12
CA PHE A 34 -10.16 -8.43 1.34
C PHE A 34 -11.42 -8.16 2.17
N ASP A 35 -11.36 -8.15 3.51
CA ASP A 35 -12.45 -7.66 4.37
C ASP A 35 -12.76 -6.16 4.12
N GLY A 36 -11.90 -5.48 3.37
CA GLY A 36 -12.15 -4.15 2.85
C GLY A 36 -12.91 -4.10 1.52
N ALA A 37 -13.35 -5.19 0.91
CA ALA A 37 -14.09 -5.13 -0.37
C ALA A 37 -15.58 -4.75 -0.18
N PRO A 38 -16.25 -4.16 -1.20
CA PRO A 38 -15.69 -3.68 -2.46
C PRO A 38 -14.89 -2.38 -2.28
N ALA A 39 -13.94 -2.13 -3.19
CA ALA A 39 -13.06 -0.97 -3.21
C ALA A 39 -12.71 -0.58 -4.65
N ASP A 40 -12.32 0.67 -4.87
CA ASP A 40 -11.87 1.13 -6.19
C ASP A 40 -10.47 0.59 -6.51
N ALA A 41 -9.62 0.46 -5.48
CA ALA A 41 -8.30 -0.14 -5.63
C ALA A 41 -7.77 -0.79 -4.34
N ILE A 42 -6.76 -1.64 -4.52
CA ILE A 42 -5.95 -2.22 -3.44
C ILE A 42 -4.46 -1.91 -3.64
N VAL A 43 -3.73 -1.59 -2.58
CA VAL A 43 -2.29 -1.31 -2.63
C VAL A 43 -1.48 -2.60 -2.48
N SER A 44 -0.45 -2.75 -3.30
CA SER A 44 0.53 -3.85 -3.25
C SER A 44 1.92 -3.31 -2.93
N PRO A 45 2.51 -3.67 -1.75
CA PRO A 45 3.88 -3.30 -1.38
C PRO A 45 4.93 -4.16 -2.09
N THR A 46 4.96 -4.10 -3.43
CA THR A 46 5.76 -5.02 -4.26
C THR A 46 7.26 -4.84 -4.08
N ASN A 47 8.04 -5.64 -4.83
CA ASN A 47 9.42 -5.31 -5.20
C ASN A 47 9.45 -4.57 -6.55
N SER A 48 10.62 -4.06 -6.94
CA SER A 48 10.81 -3.28 -8.17
C SER A 48 10.71 -4.09 -9.46
N HIS A 49 10.71 -5.42 -9.39
CA HIS A 49 10.58 -6.31 -10.55
C HIS A 49 9.16 -6.88 -10.71
N GLY A 50 8.25 -6.58 -9.78
CA GLY A 50 6.88 -7.05 -9.82
C GLY A 50 6.73 -8.56 -9.58
N TRP A 51 7.70 -9.22 -8.95
CA TRP A 51 7.53 -10.61 -8.53
C TRP A 51 6.47 -10.72 -7.43
N MET A 52 5.53 -11.64 -7.58
CA MET A 52 4.40 -11.83 -6.66
C MET A 52 4.38 -13.24 -6.06
N ASP A 53 5.55 -13.73 -5.66
CA ASP A 53 5.78 -15.10 -5.20
C ASP A 53 5.78 -15.26 -3.67
N GLY A 54 5.64 -14.17 -2.91
CA GLY A 54 5.61 -14.21 -1.45
C GLY A 54 4.73 -13.13 -0.79
N GLY A 55 4.50 -13.30 0.51
CA GLY A 55 3.76 -12.34 1.33
C GLY A 55 2.36 -12.03 0.80
N ILE A 56 1.99 -10.75 0.86
CA ILE A 56 0.68 -10.27 0.41
C ILE A 56 0.55 -10.33 -1.13
N ASP A 57 1.65 -10.18 -1.88
CA ASP A 57 1.62 -10.25 -3.34
C ASP A 57 1.20 -11.67 -3.80
N LEU A 58 1.63 -12.72 -3.12
CA LEU A 58 1.18 -14.09 -3.40
C LEU A 58 -0.33 -14.27 -3.14
N VAL A 59 -0.85 -13.64 -2.08
CA VAL A 59 -2.29 -13.63 -1.78
C VAL A 59 -3.08 -12.97 -2.90
N TYR A 60 -2.59 -11.84 -3.44
CA TYR A 60 -3.20 -11.17 -4.58
C TYR A 60 -3.15 -12.03 -5.84
N ARG A 61 -2.03 -12.69 -6.10
CA ARG A 61 -1.92 -13.64 -7.23
C ARG A 61 -2.89 -14.80 -7.11
N TYR A 62 -3.15 -15.32 -5.91
CA TYR A 62 -4.19 -16.34 -5.71
C TYR A 62 -5.60 -15.81 -5.91
N ARG A 63 -5.89 -14.58 -5.49
CA ARG A 63 -7.22 -13.97 -5.60
C ARG A 63 -7.55 -13.50 -7.03
N PHE A 64 -6.58 -12.92 -7.73
CA PHE A 64 -6.77 -12.28 -9.03
C PHE A 64 -6.23 -13.10 -10.21
N GLY A 65 -5.55 -14.21 -9.93
CA GLY A 65 -4.93 -15.06 -10.94
C GLY A 65 -3.51 -14.61 -11.31
N PRO A 66 -2.75 -15.46 -12.02
CA PRO A 66 -1.37 -15.16 -12.43
C PRO A 66 -1.24 -13.96 -13.40
N GLN A 67 -2.33 -13.55 -14.04
CA GLN A 67 -2.36 -12.45 -14.99
C GLN A 67 -1.96 -11.12 -14.35
N ILE A 68 -2.30 -10.90 -13.07
CA ILE A 68 -1.94 -9.66 -12.36
C ILE A 68 -0.43 -9.42 -12.31
N GLU A 69 0.35 -10.50 -12.11
CA GLU A 69 1.81 -10.47 -12.13
C GLU A 69 2.36 -10.26 -13.54
N GLN A 70 1.78 -10.94 -14.53
CA GLN A 70 2.17 -10.80 -15.94
C GLN A 70 1.94 -9.39 -16.48
N GLU A 71 0.80 -8.78 -16.16
CA GLU A 71 0.48 -7.41 -16.53
C GLU A 71 1.44 -6.42 -15.86
N LEU A 72 1.67 -6.57 -14.55
CA LEU A 72 2.62 -5.72 -13.82
C LEU A 72 4.04 -5.82 -14.42
N GLN A 73 4.54 -7.03 -14.66
CA GLN A 73 5.85 -7.25 -15.26
C GLN A 73 5.92 -6.71 -16.69
N GLY A 74 4.85 -6.82 -17.47
CA GLY A 74 4.75 -6.23 -18.80
C GLY A 74 4.88 -4.70 -18.77
N LEU A 75 4.22 -4.03 -17.81
CA LEU A 75 4.36 -2.58 -17.61
C LEU A 75 5.79 -2.21 -17.17
N ILE A 76 6.37 -2.96 -16.23
CA ILE A 76 7.74 -2.74 -15.75
C ILE A 76 8.77 -2.92 -16.89
N ALA A 77 8.59 -3.94 -17.73
CA ALA A 77 9.45 -4.21 -18.88
C ALA A 77 9.42 -3.07 -19.91
N ASN A 78 8.37 -2.25 -19.94
CA ASN A 78 8.26 -1.08 -20.81
C ASN A 78 8.90 0.18 -20.20
N LEU A 79 9.25 0.19 -18.91
CA LEU A 79 9.98 1.30 -18.31
C LEU A 79 11.40 1.41 -18.90
N PRO A 80 11.99 2.62 -18.95
CA PRO A 80 13.39 2.80 -19.37
C PRO A 80 14.38 2.02 -18.50
N THR A 81 14.12 1.98 -17.19
CA THR A 81 14.94 1.33 -16.16
C THR A 81 14.73 -0.19 -16.10
N LYS A 82 13.65 -0.72 -16.70
CA LYS A 82 13.22 -2.12 -16.56
C LYS A 82 12.97 -2.56 -15.11
N ALA A 83 12.72 -1.59 -14.24
CA ALA A 83 12.43 -1.76 -12.81
C ALA A 83 11.59 -0.56 -12.33
N LEU A 84 10.54 -0.81 -11.54
CA LEU A 84 9.74 0.23 -10.91
C LEU A 84 10.45 0.74 -9.66
N ALA A 85 10.85 2.01 -9.61
CA ALA A 85 11.65 2.49 -8.49
C ALA A 85 10.84 2.57 -7.19
N VAL A 86 11.51 2.40 -6.05
CA VAL A 86 10.90 2.71 -4.74
C VAL A 86 10.57 4.21 -4.70
N GLY A 87 9.30 4.54 -4.44
CA GLY A 87 8.78 5.90 -4.52
C GLY A 87 8.04 6.24 -5.81
N GLU A 88 7.92 5.27 -6.72
CA GLU A 88 7.01 5.27 -7.86
C GLU A 88 5.88 4.26 -7.66
N ALA A 89 4.83 4.36 -8.49
CA ALA A 89 3.73 3.41 -8.47
C ALA A 89 3.19 3.19 -9.89
N LEU A 90 2.72 1.97 -10.15
CA LEU A 90 1.97 1.60 -11.34
C LEU A 90 0.57 1.14 -10.96
N ILE A 91 -0.37 1.31 -11.88
CA ILE A 91 -1.75 0.86 -11.73
C ILE A 91 -1.98 -0.29 -12.71
N VAL A 92 -2.51 -1.39 -12.19
CA VAL A 92 -2.78 -2.61 -12.94
C VAL A 92 -4.25 -2.98 -12.78
N GLY A 93 -4.88 -3.48 -13.84
CA GLY A 93 -6.24 -4.01 -13.76
C GLY A 93 -6.23 -5.36 -13.06
N THR A 94 -7.19 -5.61 -12.17
CA THR A 94 -7.32 -6.95 -11.55
C THR A 94 -8.16 -7.89 -12.40
N GLY A 95 -9.05 -7.35 -13.25
CA GLY A 95 -10.09 -8.12 -13.94
C GLY A 95 -11.35 -8.40 -13.12
N TYR A 96 -11.46 -7.88 -11.89
CA TYR A 96 -12.59 -8.14 -10.99
C TYR A 96 -13.36 -6.87 -10.62
N GLN A 97 -14.69 -6.95 -10.58
CA GLN A 97 -15.54 -5.77 -10.32
C GLN A 97 -15.48 -5.27 -8.87
N ASP A 98 -15.21 -6.16 -7.91
CA ASP A 98 -15.20 -5.81 -6.48
C ASP A 98 -13.93 -5.03 -6.07
N ILE A 99 -12.82 -5.23 -6.78
CA ILE A 99 -11.57 -4.49 -6.62
C ILE A 99 -10.95 -4.35 -8.02
N PRO A 100 -11.33 -3.37 -8.85
CA PRO A 100 -10.94 -3.33 -10.27
C PRO A 100 -9.48 -2.97 -10.51
N LEU A 101 -8.82 -2.30 -9.56
CA LEU A 101 -7.46 -1.82 -9.71
C LEU A 101 -6.54 -2.29 -8.58
N MET A 102 -5.28 -2.56 -8.93
CA MET A 102 -4.18 -2.74 -8.00
C MET A 102 -3.16 -1.62 -8.20
N ILE A 103 -2.73 -0.99 -7.11
CA ILE A 103 -1.67 0.01 -7.11
C ILE A 103 -0.38 -0.67 -6.64
N ALA A 104 0.50 -1.02 -7.57
CA ALA A 104 1.82 -1.57 -7.27
C ALA A 104 2.77 -0.45 -6.85
N ALA A 105 3.23 -0.46 -5.60
CA ALA A 105 4.11 0.56 -5.02
C ALA A 105 5.29 -0.14 -4.32
N PRO A 106 6.49 -0.19 -4.93
CA PRO A 106 7.58 -0.99 -4.40
C PRO A 106 8.08 -0.51 -3.04
N THR A 107 8.27 -1.45 -2.12
CA THR A 107 8.91 -1.19 -0.81
C THR A 107 10.37 -1.62 -0.76
N MET A 108 10.88 -2.22 -1.84
CA MET A 108 12.27 -2.66 -1.99
C MET A 108 12.55 -2.96 -3.46
N GLU A 109 13.82 -2.97 -3.87
CA GLU A 109 14.19 -3.34 -5.23
C GLU A 109 14.03 -4.84 -5.47
N VAL A 110 14.67 -5.62 -4.60
CA VAL A 110 14.53 -7.06 -4.48
C VAL A 110 14.16 -7.41 -3.03
N PRO A 111 13.52 -8.58 -2.78
CA PRO A 111 13.23 -9.04 -1.43
C PRO A 111 14.43 -8.93 -0.47
N SER A 112 14.38 -7.98 0.46
CA SER A 112 15.49 -7.63 1.35
C SER A 112 15.02 -6.92 2.62
N VAL A 113 15.91 -6.83 3.61
CA VAL A 113 15.65 -6.07 4.85
C VAL A 113 15.79 -4.58 4.56
N VAL A 114 14.76 -3.81 4.90
CA VAL A 114 14.69 -2.34 4.70
C VAL A 114 14.32 -1.61 5.99
N ALA A 115 14.63 -2.21 7.14
CA ALA A 115 14.18 -1.75 8.47
C ALA A 115 14.61 -0.33 8.85
N HIS A 116 15.67 0.20 8.22
CA HIS A 116 16.27 1.50 8.52
C HIS A 116 16.27 2.45 7.31
N THR A 117 15.31 2.29 6.41
CA THR A 117 15.14 3.16 5.23
C THR A 117 13.81 3.93 5.29
N ASP A 118 13.58 4.83 4.34
CA ASP A 118 12.32 5.57 4.17
C ASP A 118 11.33 4.84 3.22
N ASN A 119 11.49 3.54 2.99
CA ASN A 119 10.77 2.84 1.92
C ASN A 119 9.25 2.76 2.15
N ALA A 120 8.78 2.63 3.40
CA ALA A 120 7.34 2.64 3.67
C ALA A 120 6.73 4.01 3.35
N TYR A 121 7.45 5.10 3.67
CA TYR A 121 7.05 6.46 3.34
C TYR A 121 7.01 6.66 1.83
N LEU A 122 8.08 6.27 1.11
CA LEU A 122 8.18 6.44 -0.34
C LEU A 122 7.08 5.66 -1.08
N ALA A 123 6.89 4.38 -0.74
CA ALA A 123 5.86 3.52 -1.32
C ALA A 123 4.45 4.08 -1.06
N PHE A 124 4.15 4.44 0.19
CA PHE A 124 2.83 4.97 0.53
C PHE A 124 2.55 6.31 -0.13
N ARG A 125 3.54 7.21 -0.18
CA ARG A 125 3.42 8.49 -0.88
C ARG A 125 3.14 8.28 -2.37
N ALA A 126 3.81 7.33 -3.02
CA ALA A 126 3.57 6.99 -4.41
C ALA A 126 2.15 6.45 -4.62
N ALA A 127 1.70 5.55 -3.75
CA ALA A 127 0.34 5.01 -3.80
C ALA A 127 -0.72 6.12 -3.64
N LEU A 128 -0.56 7.02 -2.65
CA LEU A 128 -1.48 8.15 -2.44
C LEU A 128 -1.51 9.11 -3.63
N ARG A 129 -0.38 9.33 -4.31
CA ARG A 129 -0.34 10.11 -5.57
C ARG A 129 -1.12 9.43 -6.68
N ALA A 130 -0.97 8.12 -6.85
CA ALA A 130 -1.74 7.34 -7.82
C ALA A 130 -3.25 7.41 -7.52
N VAL A 131 -3.64 7.31 -6.24
CA VAL A 131 -5.03 7.48 -5.80
C VAL A 131 -5.60 8.83 -6.19
N ARG A 132 -4.86 9.93 -5.93
CA ARG A 132 -5.30 11.28 -6.32
C ARG A 132 -5.36 11.46 -7.83
N HIS A 133 -4.40 10.90 -8.57
CA HIS A 133 -4.35 11.01 -10.02
C HIS A 133 -5.56 10.35 -10.69
N MET A 134 -6.00 9.22 -10.14
CA MET A 134 -7.15 8.46 -10.63
C MET A 134 -8.49 8.83 -9.96
N ASP A 135 -8.48 9.82 -9.05
CA ASP A 135 -9.63 10.24 -8.24
C ASP A 135 -10.35 9.07 -7.51
N LEU A 136 -9.57 8.12 -6.98
CA LEU A 136 -10.13 6.96 -6.29
C LEU A 136 -10.68 7.34 -4.91
N GLN A 137 -11.86 6.84 -4.57
CA GLN A 137 -12.55 7.20 -3.35
C GLN A 137 -12.42 6.15 -2.25
N ASN A 138 -12.29 4.87 -2.59
CA ASN A 138 -12.25 3.77 -1.63
C ASN A 138 -11.05 2.87 -1.91
N VAL A 139 -10.05 2.89 -1.02
CA VAL A 139 -8.79 2.16 -1.23
C VAL A 139 -8.51 1.24 -0.05
N ILE A 140 -8.00 0.05 -0.34
CA ILE A 140 -7.52 -0.90 0.68
C ILE A 140 -5.98 -0.85 0.71
N CYS A 141 -5.38 -0.85 1.89
CA CYS A 141 -3.93 -0.86 2.05
C CYS A 141 -3.50 -1.87 3.13
N PRO A 142 -2.54 -2.77 2.83
CA PRO A 142 -1.91 -3.59 3.85
C PRO A 142 -0.75 -2.86 4.55
N GLY A 143 -0.12 -3.52 5.52
CA GLY A 143 1.16 -3.07 6.08
C GLY A 143 2.26 -2.99 5.02
N LEU A 144 3.11 -1.97 5.15
CA LEU A 144 4.19 -1.72 4.21
C LEU A 144 5.55 -1.97 4.88
N ALA A 145 6.43 -2.72 4.22
CA ALA A 145 7.80 -3.02 4.67
C ALA A 145 7.95 -3.79 6.01
N THR A 146 6.87 -4.25 6.64
CA THR A 146 6.90 -4.87 7.98
C THR A 146 7.26 -6.36 7.99
N MET A 147 6.95 -7.09 6.91
CA MET A 147 7.22 -8.53 6.81
C MET A 147 8.64 -8.80 6.27
N THR A 148 8.79 -8.95 4.95
CA THR A 148 10.09 -9.16 4.29
C THR A 148 11.09 -8.05 4.62
N GLY A 149 10.59 -6.82 4.68
CA GLY A 149 11.40 -5.64 4.99
C GLY A 149 11.87 -5.54 6.44
N ARG A 150 11.27 -6.30 7.37
CA ARG A 150 11.55 -6.27 8.82
C ARG A 150 11.50 -4.88 9.46
N MET A 151 10.78 -3.93 8.85
CA MET A 151 10.57 -2.62 9.45
C MET A 151 9.70 -2.76 10.69
N ALA A 152 10.12 -2.15 11.79
CA ALA A 152 9.34 -2.17 13.01
C ALA A 152 7.95 -1.57 12.78
N PRO A 153 6.87 -2.17 13.32
CA PRO A 153 5.49 -1.70 13.14
C PRO A 153 5.30 -0.18 13.35
N ARG A 154 5.86 0.35 14.44
CA ARG A 154 5.78 1.79 14.77
C ARG A 154 6.50 2.67 13.75
N GLU A 155 7.61 2.20 13.20
CA GLU A 155 8.37 2.96 12.19
C GLU A 155 7.64 2.98 10.86
N SER A 156 7.10 1.85 10.41
CA SER A 156 6.24 1.78 9.22
C SER A 156 5.02 2.70 9.36
N ALA A 157 4.31 2.61 10.48
CA ALA A 157 3.14 3.45 10.77
C ALA A 157 3.49 4.95 10.78
N ARG A 158 4.62 5.34 11.38
CA ARG A 158 5.12 6.72 11.39
C ARG A 158 5.40 7.22 9.98
N GLN A 159 6.05 6.40 9.15
CA GLN A 159 6.36 6.73 7.76
C GLN A 159 5.11 6.86 6.89
N MET A 160 4.14 5.94 7.05
CA MET A 160 2.84 6.03 6.39
C MET A 160 2.11 7.31 6.80
N ARG A 161 2.08 7.64 8.10
CA ARG A 161 1.43 8.86 8.60
C ARG A 161 2.06 10.13 8.04
N ARG A 162 3.40 10.16 7.92
CA ARG A 162 4.12 11.29 7.29
C ARG A 162 3.68 11.51 5.84
N ALA A 163 3.60 10.44 5.03
CA ALA A 163 3.15 10.54 3.64
C ALA A 163 1.67 10.96 3.53
N TRP A 164 0.82 10.50 4.45
CA TRP A 164 -0.57 10.94 4.54
C TRP A 164 -0.70 12.43 4.81
N ASP A 165 -0.04 12.93 5.87
CA ASP A 165 -0.08 14.34 6.27
C ASP A 165 0.39 15.27 5.13
N GLU A 166 1.39 14.84 4.34
CA GLU A 166 1.90 15.60 3.18
C GLU A 166 0.86 15.75 2.06
N LEU A 167 0.14 14.67 1.72
CA LEU A 167 -0.67 14.62 0.49
C LEU A 167 -2.16 14.87 0.70
N MET A 168 -2.68 14.55 1.89
CA MET A 168 -4.10 14.68 2.24
C MET A 168 -4.36 15.84 3.20
N GLY A 169 -3.30 16.45 3.75
CA GLY A 169 -3.35 17.55 4.70
C GLY A 169 -3.62 17.09 6.14
N ARG A 170 -3.17 17.89 7.11
CA ARG A 170 -3.68 17.80 8.48
C ARG A 170 -5.04 18.49 8.52
N VAL A 171 -6.11 17.75 8.82
CA VAL A 171 -7.29 18.42 9.38
C VAL A 171 -6.83 18.94 10.75
N PRO A 172 -6.85 20.27 11.01
CA PRO A 172 -6.55 20.77 12.34
C PRO A 172 -7.54 20.12 13.31
N ALA A 173 -7.05 19.56 14.41
CA ALA A 173 -7.92 19.24 15.54
C ALA A 173 -8.70 20.52 15.88
N GLN A 174 -10.04 20.45 15.88
CA GLN A 174 -10.84 21.59 16.31
C GLN A 174 -10.36 22.00 17.70
N PRO A 175 -10.08 23.29 17.95
CA PRO A 175 -9.79 23.73 19.29
C PRO A 175 -11.01 23.40 20.16
N VAL A 176 -10.76 22.64 21.23
CA VAL A 176 -11.73 22.45 22.30
C VAL A 176 -12.07 23.84 22.82
N GLN A 177 -13.33 24.24 22.66
CA GLN A 177 -13.89 25.45 23.26
C GLN A 177 -14.04 25.27 24.77
#